data_AF-A0A258KBC9-F1
#
_entry.id   AF-A0A258KBC9-F1
#
_cell.length_a   1.000
_cell.length_b   1.000
_cell.length_c   1.000
_cell.angle_alpha   90.00
_cell.angle_beta   90.00
_cell.angle_gamma   90.00
#
_symmetry.space_group_name_H-M   'P 1'
#
loop_
_entity.id
_entity.type
_entity.pdbx_description
1 polymer ?
#
loop_
_entity_poly.entity_id
_entity_poly.type
_entity_poly.pdbx_seq_one_letter_code
_entity_poly.pdbx_strand_id
1 'polypeptide(L)'
;MALTANEGETFLTLKGSKPFAAASAGFIGVSDGLTDLKDGKLDALYASTGADRGAIMLTGQLPATRGEVTVDYAIGFGPTAAASAQAADGSLKTGYDEVLAGYNSGWESYLASLVELPRLREASMDGGKLLQASALMLKVQEDRTHSGALIASLSNPWGDTVDASKPSTGYKAVWPRDFYQCAMALAALGDIQTPLAAFHYLPTVQVGPNTPGNTGAGGWFLQKAEVDGTPEWVGVQLDQTAMPIMLGWKLWKQGWLSDDALKTFYGKMIKPAADFLVDGGKVGLGWNSATIVPPFTQQERWEEQGGHSPSTTAAVIAGLVTAGEIADLAGADQVQPGAGVETRMVGRVEGGEVHRYPAYQGGGVVVKIPEGLVAEAAKIAIRVADCDGGEAGAAALGSIAMPSPEATRWQTASKLCTCMRSRRGLPAASAACCC
;
A
#
# COMPACT_ATOMS: atom_id res chain seq x y z
N MET A 1 3.39 11.18 40.69
CA MET A 1 4.70 11.15 40.02
C MET A 1 4.49 10.68 38.60
N ALA A 2 5.17 11.28 37.62
CA ALA A 2 5.07 10.93 36.21
C ALA A 2 6.46 10.64 35.64
N LEU A 3 6.53 9.77 34.66
CA LEU A 3 7.74 9.48 33.88
C LEU A 3 7.60 10.21 32.54
N THR A 4 8.57 11.04 32.17
CA THR A 4 8.47 11.89 30.98
C THR A 4 9.73 11.80 30.12
N ALA A 5 9.56 11.85 28.80
CA ALA A 5 10.63 11.94 27.82
C ALA A 5 10.21 12.86 26.67
N ASN A 6 11.18 13.39 25.93
CA ASN A 6 10.91 14.15 24.71
C ASN A 6 12.05 14.06 23.71
N GLU A 7 11.70 14.19 22.43
CA GLU A 7 12.63 14.37 21.32
C GLU A 7 12.01 15.36 20.34
N GLY A 8 12.74 16.44 20.02
CA GLY A 8 12.20 17.55 19.23
C GLY A 8 10.89 18.09 19.82
N GLU A 9 9.85 18.11 19.00
CA GLU A 9 8.50 18.55 19.38
C GLU A 9 7.60 17.42 19.90
N THR A 10 8.11 16.19 20.04
CA THR A 10 7.32 15.06 20.55
C THR A 10 7.61 14.85 22.04
N PHE A 11 6.57 14.99 22.87
CA PHE A 11 6.63 14.75 24.31
C PHE A 11 5.79 13.55 24.71
N LEU A 12 6.32 12.73 25.61
CA LEU A 12 5.67 11.57 26.20
C LEU A 12 5.54 11.76 27.71
N THR A 13 4.38 11.42 28.25
CA THR A 13 4.12 11.34 29.70
C THR A 13 3.46 10.01 30.05
N LEU A 14 4.11 9.21 30.89
CA LEU A 14 3.57 7.99 31.49
C LEU A 14 3.14 8.27 32.94
N LYS A 15 1.88 7.97 33.25
CA LYS A 15 1.27 8.10 34.58
C LYS A 15 0.48 6.84 34.93
N GLY A 16 0.40 6.56 36.23
CA GLY A 16 -0.51 5.55 36.77
C GLY A 16 -1.66 6.20 37.55
N SER A 17 -2.80 5.54 37.61
CA SER A 17 -3.91 5.83 38.54
C SER A 17 -3.48 5.79 40.01
N LYS A 18 -2.40 5.04 40.30
CA LYS A 18 -1.64 5.09 41.55
C LYS A 18 -0.22 5.56 41.26
N PRO A 19 0.40 6.33 42.18
CA PRO A 19 1.78 6.76 42.01
C PRO A 19 2.73 5.57 42.00
N PHE A 20 3.81 5.67 41.22
CA PHE A 20 4.95 4.77 41.34
C PHE A 20 5.57 4.92 42.75
N ALA A 21 6.01 3.80 43.33
CA ALA A 21 6.70 3.78 44.62
C ALA A 21 8.10 4.43 44.53
N ALA A 22 8.75 4.26 43.38
CA ALA A 22 10.00 4.89 43.01
C ALA A 22 10.03 5.09 41.48
N ALA A 23 10.83 6.05 41.00
CA ALA A 23 11.04 6.25 39.57
C ALA A 23 12.48 6.70 39.30
N SER A 24 12.97 6.34 38.11
CA SER A 24 14.30 6.69 37.63
C SER A 24 14.28 6.95 36.13
N ALA A 25 15.11 7.86 35.66
CA ALA A 25 15.39 8.13 34.26
C ALA A 25 16.91 8.02 34.02
N GLY A 26 17.35 6.99 33.32
CA GLY A 26 18.77 6.67 33.14
C GLY A 26 19.15 6.32 31.71
N PHE A 27 20.45 6.34 31.42
CA PHE A 27 20.99 5.97 30.11
C PHE A 27 21.11 4.46 29.97
N ILE A 28 20.67 3.92 28.82
CA ILE A 28 20.71 2.49 28.54
C ILE A 28 22.15 1.95 28.64
N GLY A 29 22.32 0.86 29.39
CA GLY A 29 23.58 0.17 29.64
C GLY A 29 24.46 0.79 30.72
N VAL A 30 24.07 1.91 31.32
CA VAL A 30 24.87 2.66 32.30
C VAL A 30 24.12 2.91 33.59
N SER A 31 22.98 3.61 33.52
CA SER A 31 22.20 4.05 34.67
C SER A 31 20.70 3.75 34.56
N ASP A 32 20.31 2.99 33.54
CA ASP A 32 18.94 2.52 33.36
C ASP A 32 18.51 1.50 34.42
N GLY A 33 17.20 1.31 34.55
CA GLY A 33 16.62 0.40 35.54
C GLY A 33 16.98 -1.06 35.34
N LEU A 34 17.23 -1.55 34.12
CA LEU A 34 17.67 -2.94 33.92
C LEU A 34 19.11 -3.16 34.39
N THR A 35 19.95 -2.14 34.25
CA THR A 35 21.32 -2.17 34.80
C THR A 35 21.30 -2.16 36.32
N ASP A 36 20.45 -1.33 36.94
CA ASP A 36 20.27 -1.24 38.40
C ASP A 36 19.72 -2.55 38.98
N LEU A 37 18.65 -3.10 38.39
CA LEU A 37 17.93 -4.30 38.85
C LEU A 37 18.72 -5.61 38.76
N LYS A 38 20.00 -5.61 38.37
CA LYS A 38 20.84 -6.81 38.31
C LYS A 38 21.00 -7.50 39.67
N ASP A 39 20.94 -6.75 40.77
CA ASP A 39 20.95 -7.31 42.13
C ASP A 39 19.52 -7.50 42.72
N GLY A 40 18.49 -7.25 41.91
CA GLY A 40 17.08 -7.31 42.28
C GLY A 40 16.55 -6.06 43.00
N LYS A 41 17.32 -4.97 43.08
CA LYS A 41 16.90 -3.71 43.72
C LYS A 41 16.87 -2.57 42.72
N LEU A 42 15.95 -1.64 42.96
CA LEU A 42 15.91 -0.36 42.27
C LEU A 42 16.32 0.72 43.29
N ASP A 43 17.61 0.98 43.40
CA ASP A 43 18.16 1.92 44.39
C ASP A 43 19.03 3.04 43.77
N ALA A 44 19.41 2.93 42.49
CA ALA A 44 19.99 4.01 41.70
C ALA A 44 18.88 4.89 41.08
N LEU A 45 18.29 5.77 41.90
CA LEU A 45 17.19 6.64 41.48
C LEU A 45 17.67 7.99 40.93
N TYR A 46 17.57 8.16 39.61
CA TYR A 46 17.90 9.39 38.90
C TYR A 46 16.63 10.16 38.53
N ALA A 47 16.50 11.41 39.00
CA ALA A 47 15.34 12.23 38.70
C ALA A 47 15.28 12.70 37.22
N SER A 48 16.43 12.81 36.56
CA SER A 48 16.56 13.16 35.14
C SER A 48 17.94 12.79 34.60
N THR A 49 18.13 12.87 33.29
CA THR A 49 19.44 12.80 32.62
C THR A 49 20.18 14.14 32.58
N GLY A 50 19.71 15.15 33.33
CA GLY A 50 20.29 16.49 33.34
C GLY A 50 20.24 17.18 31.97
N ALA A 51 21.36 17.75 31.54
CA ALA A 51 21.48 18.43 30.25
C ALA A 51 21.77 17.45 29.09
N ASP A 52 22.23 16.24 29.39
CA ASP A 52 22.67 15.28 28.39
C ASP A 52 21.47 14.64 27.67
N ARG A 53 21.72 14.20 26.44
CA ARG A 53 20.75 13.55 25.55
C ARG A 53 21.32 12.20 25.12
N GLY A 54 20.43 11.24 24.88
CA GLY A 54 20.82 9.91 24.42
C GLY A 54 19.69 8.91 24.54
N ALA A 55 20.02 7.63 24.34
CA ALA A 55 19.10 6.54 24.55
C ALA A 55 18.85 6.35 26.05
N ILE A 56 17.62 6.61 26.48
CA ILE A 56 17.22 6.55 27.89
C ILE A 56 16.20 5.45 28.15
N MET A 57 16.11 5.03 29.41
CA MET A 57 15.03 4.20 29.94
C MET A 57 14.35 4.91 31.09
N LEU A 58 13.02 4.97 31.04
CA LEU A 58 12.18 5.41 32.13
C LEU A 58 11.74 4.18 32.92
N THR A 59 12.01 4.17 34.23
CA THR A 59 11.69 3.04 35.11
C THR A 59 10.79 3.51 36.24
N GLY A 60 9.69 2.79 36.48
CA GLY A 60 8.76 3.08 37.57
C GLY A 60 8.47 1.83 38.39
N GLN A 61 8.75 1.87 39.69
CA GLN A 61 8.42 0.79 40.61
C GLN A 61 6.92 0.83 40.92
N LEU A 62 6.24 -0.30 40.74
CA LEU A 62 4.82 -0.42 41.08
C LEU A 62 4.64 -0.45 42.61
N PRO A 63 3.46 -0.08 43.15
CA PRO A 63 3.19 -0.17 44.58
C PRO A 63 3.36 -1.59 45.13
N ALA A 64 4.06 -1.73 46.25
CA ALA A 64 4.14 -3.01 46.95
C ALA A 64 2.75 -3.42 47.50
N THR A 65 2.40 -4.69 47.32
CA THR A 65 1.13 -5.25 47.81
C THR A 65 1.33 -6.65 48.37
N ARG A 66 0.55 -7.01 49.40
CA ARG A 66 0.47 -8.38 49.95
C ARG A 66 -0.68 -9.20 49.33
N GLY A 67 -1.52 -8.56 48.52
CA GLY A 67 -2.64 -9.17 47.81
C GLY A 67 -2.71 -8.62 46.38
N GLU A 68 -3.87 -8.71 45.75
CA GLU A 68 -4.06 -8.20 44.39
C GLU A 68 -4.15 -6.66 44.37
N VAL A 69 -3.52 -6.04 43.36
CA VAL A 69 -3.64 -4.60 43.12
C VAL A 69 -3.89 -4.34 41.64
N THR A 70 -4.95 -3.60 41.35
CA THR A 70 -5.22 -3.05 40.02
C THR A 70 -4.67 -1.63 39.93
N VAL A 71 -3.94 -1.34 38.86
CA VAL A 71 -3.41 -0.02 38.53
C VAL A 71 -3.52 0.19 37.03
N ASP A 72 -4.25 1.23 36.63
CA ASP A 72 -4.29 1.68 35.25
C ASP A 72 -3.10 2.58 34.93
N TYR A 73 -2.52 2.42 33.74
CA TYR A 73 -1.45 3.26 33.22
C TYR A 73 -1.87 3.93 31.92
N ALA A 74 -1.50 5.19 31.76
CA ALA A 74 -1.72 5.95 30.53
C ALA A 74 -0.41 6.54 30.03
N ILE A 75 -0.17 6.40 28.73
CA ILE A 75 0.89 7.09 28.00
C ILE A 75 0.23 8.17 27.15
N GLY A 76 0.47 9.43 27.50
CA GLY A 76 0.03 10.59 26.73
C GLY A 76 1.15 11.09 25.83
N PHE A 77 0.78 11.47 24.60
CA PHE A 77 1.66 12.14 23.64
C PHE A 77 1.17 13.57 23.40
N GLY A 78 2.07 14.49 23.09
CA GLY A 78 1.69 15.85 22.69
C GLY A 78 2.87 16.72 22.25
N PRO A 79 2.59 17.90 21.65
CA PRO A 79 3.62 18.81 21.16
C PRO A 79 4.38 19.56 22.28
N THR A 80 3.94 19.40 23.52
CA THR A 80 4.56 20.00 24.71
C THR A 80 4.44 19.05 25.90
N ALA A 81 5.30 19.24 26.91
CA ALA A 81 5.21 18.51 28.16
C ALA A 81 3.81 18.64 28.80
N ALA A 82 3.23 19.85 28.80
CA ALA A 82 1.89 20.09 29.34
C ALA A 82 0.80 19.34 28.55
N ALA A 83 0.87 19.34 27.22
CA ALA A 83 -0.10 18.64 26.37
C ALA A 83 -0.03 17.12 26.56
N SER A 84 1.17 16.53 26.57
CA SER A 84 1.33 15.09 26.82
C SER A 84 0.81 14.67 28.21
N ALA A 85 1.05 15.51 29.22
CA ALA A 85 0.56 15.28 30.57
C ALA A 85 -0.97 15.36 30.67
N GLN A 86 -1.59 16.35 29.99
CA GLN A 86 -3.04 16.49 29.92
C GLN A 86 -3.71 15.32 29.19
N ALA A 87 -3.10 14.80 28.12
CA ALA A 87 -3.61 13.61 27.42
C ALA A 87 -3.63 12.36 28.32
N ALA A 88 -2.54 12.14 29.07
CA ALA A 88 -2.47 11.05 30.06
C ALA A 88 -3.49 11.23 31.20
N ASP A 89 -3.59 12.45 31.76
CA ASP A 89 -4.55 12.76 32.82
C ASP A 89 -6.00 12.61 32.35
N GLY A 90 -6.30 13.03 31.11
CA GLY A 90 -7.61 12.86 30.49
C GLY A 90 -8.02 11.39 30.42
N SER A 91 -7.12 10.53 29.93
CA SER A 91 -7.38 9.09 29.82
C SER A 91 -7.60 8.44 31.20
N LEU A 92 -6.78 8.78 32.20
CA LEU A 92 -6.93 8.27 33.57
C LEU A 92 -8.20 8.80 34.26
N LYS A 93 -8.60 10.04 33.95
CA LYS A 93 -9.84 10.64 34.48
C LYS A 93 -11.08 9.96 33.90
N THR A 94 -11.06 9.63 32.61
CA THR A 94 -12.12 8.83 31.98
C THR A 94 -12.17 7.41 32.57
N GLY A 95 -11.00 6.82 32.83
CA GLY A 95 -10.90 5.49 33.43
C GLY A 95 -10.86 4.36 32.39
N TYR A 96 -10.21 3.25 32.75
CA TYR A 96 -9.90 2.16 31.82
C TYR A 96 -11.14 1.56 31.14
N ASP A 97 -12.19 1.26 31.92
CA ASP A 97 -13.38 0.59 31.41
C ASP A 97 -14.10 1.41 30.34
N GLU A 98 -14.22 2.73 30.55
CA GLU A 98 -14.86 3.63 29.58
C GLU A 98 -13.99 3.81 28.32
N VAL A 99 -12.66 3.92 28.48
CA VAL A 99 -11.72 3.96 27.34
C VAL A 99 -11.78 2.67 26.52
N LEU A 100 -11.80 1.51 27.18
CA LEU A 100 -11.88 0.20 26.52
C LEU A 100 -13.22 0.02 25.79
N ALA A 101 -14.33 0.41 26.42
CA ALA A 101 -15.64 0.38 25.80
C ALA A 101 -15.70 1.26 24.55
N GLY A 102 -15.13 2.47 24.60
CA GLY A 102 -15.01 3.36 23.44
C GLY A 102 -14.14 2.78 22.32
N TYR A 103 -12.99 2.18 22.66
CA TYR A 103 -12.12 1.51 21.71
C TYR A 103 -12.83 0.35 20.99
N ASN A 104 -13.49 -0.53 21.74
CA ASN A 104 -14.23 -1.67 21.18
C ASN A 104 -15.40 -1.19 20.31
N SER A 105 -16.21 -0.25 20.82
CA SER A 105 -17.35 0.30 20.09
C SER A 105 -16.95 0.93 18.76
N GLY A 106 -15.80 1.63 18.71
CA GLY A 106 -15.27 2.19 17.46
C GLY A 106 -14.97 1.13 16.41
N TRP A 107 -14.28 0.05 16.79
CA TRP A 107 -13.94 -1.03 15.87
C TRP A 107 -15.14 -1.91 15.48
N GLU A 108 -16.03 -2.20 16.42
CA GLU A 108 -17.26 -2.93 16.15
C GLU A 108 -18.16 -2.15 15.19
N SER A 109 -18.30 -0.83 15.39
CA SER A 109 -19.04 0.04 14.50
C SER A 109 -18.41 0.10 13.11
N TYR A 110 -17.07 0.16 13.04
CA TYR A 110 -16.36 0.10 11.76
C TYR A 110 -16.65 -1.22 11.02
N LEU A 111 -16.47 -2.37 11.68
CA LEU A 111 -16.75 -3.67 11.07
C LEU A 111 -18.22 -3.80 10.63
N ALA A 112 -19.16 -3.28 11.43
CA ALA A 112 -20.58 -3.26 11.09
C ALA A 112 -20.90 -2.38 9.87
N SER A 113 -20.07 -1.38 9.57
CA SER A 113 -20.23 -0.50 8.40
C SER A 113 -19.76 -1.13 7.09
N LEU A 114 -18.97 -2.21 7.14
CA LEU A 114 -18.43 -2.90 5.96
C LEU A 114 -19.50 -3.75 5.28
N VAL A 115 -20.10 -3.21 4.21
CA VAL A 115 -21.29 -3.81 3.59
C VAL A 115 -21.07 -5.18 2.95
N GLU A 116 -19.84 -5.52 2.55
CA GLU A 116 -19.51 -6.84 1.99
C GLU A 116 -19.06 -7.84 3.06
N LEU A 117 -18.78 -7.38 4.29
CA LEU A 117 -18.25 -8.23 5.35
C LEU A 117 -19.17 -9.43 5.67
N PRO A 118 -20.50 -9.31 5.79
CA PRO A 118 -21.36 -10.47 6.05
C PRO A 118 -21.21 -11.58 5.00
N ARG A 119 -21.26 -11.21 3.71
CA ARG A 119 -21.13 -12.16 2.59
C ARG A 119 -19.74 -12.80 2.56
N LEU A 120 -18.69 -12.01 2.78
CA LEU A 120 -17.31 -12.50 2.79
C LEU A 120 -17.03 -13.41 3.99
N ARG A 121 -17.65 -13.15 5.16
CA ARG A 121 -17.56 -14.03 6.34
C ARG A 121 -18.17 -15.41 6.07
N GLU A 122 -19.33 -15.47 5.41
CA GLU A 122 -19.96 -16.74 5.02
C GLU A 122 -19.11 -17.54 4.04
N ALA A 123 -18.42 -16.86 3.12
CA ALA A 123 -17.50 -17.49 2.17
C ALA A 123 -16.16 -17.92 2.80
N SER A 124 -15.86 -17.49 4.03
CA SER A 124 -14.60 -17.75 4.71
C SER A 124 -14.61 -19.09 5.45
N MET A 125 -13.54 -19.88 5.30
CA MET A 125 -13.44 -21.22 5.91
C MET A 125 -13.30 -21.21 7.44
N ASP A 126 -12.94 -20.07 8.03
CA ASP A 126 -12.71 -19.89 9.47
C ASP A 126 -13.82 -19.07 10.17
N GLY A 127 -14.96 -18.89 9.50
CA GLY A 127 -16.05 -18.01 9.96
C GLY A 127 -15.73 -16.52 9.87
N GLY A 128 -14.69 -16.16 9.11
CA GLY A 128 -14.27 -14.78 8.85
C GLY A 128 -13.37 -14.20 9.94
N LYS A 129 -12.68 -15.03 10.72
CA LYS A 129 -11.74 -14.55 11.75
C LYS A 129 -10.57 -13.80 11.12
N LEU A 130 -9.90 -14.42 10.15
CA LEU A 130 -8.82 -13.79 9.41
C LEU A 130 -9.32 -12.57 8.63
N LEU A 131 -10.47 -12.68 7.96
CA LEU A 131 -11.07 -11.57 7.20
C LEU A 131 -11.28 -10.32 8.06
N GLN A 132 -11.86 -10.46 9.25
CA GLN A 132 -12.08 -9.33 10.17
C GLN A 132 -10.77 -8.78 10.70
N ALA A 133 -9.83 -9.65 11.10
CA ALA A 133 -8.51 -9.23 11.53
C ALA A 133 -7.77 -8.44 10.43
N SER A 134 -7.87 -8.90 9.17
CA SER A 134 -7.33 -8.20 8.00
C SER A 134 -8.01 -6.87 7.74
N ALA A 135 -9.34 -6.77 7.85
CA ALA A 135 -10.05 -5.50 7.68
C ALA A 135 -9.58 -4.44 8.70
N LEU A 136 -9.46 -4.83 9.96
CA LEU A 136 -8.91 -3.96 11.01
C LEU A 136 -7.45 -3.58 10.70
N MET A 137 -6.61 -4.56 10.33
CA MET A 137 -5.20 -4.34 10.05
C MET A 137 -4.95 -3.47 8.81
N LEU A 138 -5.83 -3.51 7.81
CA LEU A 138 -5.78 -2.60 6.66
C LEU A 138 -6.18 -1.18 7.08
N LYS A 139 -7.26 -1.06 7.86
CA LYS A 139 -7.76 0.25 8.30
C LYS A 139 -6.77 1.01 9.20
N VAL A 140 -5.97 0.31 10.01
CA VAL A 140 -4.94 0.99 10.84
C VAL A 140 -3.77 1.56 10.04
N GLN A 141 -3.62 1.19 8.76
CA GLN A 141 -2.53 1.74 7.92
C GLN A 141 -2.82 3.15 7.41
N GLU A 142 -4.04 3.67 7.61
CA GLU A 142 -4.38 5.03 7.22
C GLU A 142 -3.83 6.03 8.25
N ASP A 143 -3.10 7.04 7.77
CA ASP A 143 -2.68 8.17 8.59
C ASP A 143 -3.90 8.98 9.08
N ARG A 144 -3.80 9.50 10.31
CA ARG A 144 -4.89 10.26 10.94
C ARG A 144 -4.77 11.77 10.73
N THR A 145 -3.66 12.26 10.18
CA THR A 145 -3.44 13.69 9.84
C THR A 145 -3.69 13.94 8.36
N HIS A 146 -3.19 13.05 7.51
CA HIS A 146 -3.33 13.04 6.07
C HIS A 146 -4.28 11.91 5.67
N SER A 147 -5.58 12.13 5.85
CA SER A 147 -6.61 11.15 5.49
C SER A 147 -6.41 10.61 4.08
N GLY A 148 -6.53 9.29 3.93
CA GLY A 148 -6.24 8.58 2.70
C GLY A 148 -4.79 8.14 2.50
N ALA A 149 -3.81 8.68 3.24
CA ALA A 149 -2.43 8.21 3.16
C ALA A 149 -2.29 6.81 3.79
N LEU A 150 -2.21 5.77 2.96
CA LEU A 150 -2.05 4.38 3.40
C LEU A 150 -0.58 3.97 3.34
N ILE A 151 -0.02 3.58 4.48
CA ILE A 151 1.35 3.04 4.56
C ILE A 151 1.40 1.55 4.24
N ALA A 152 2.58 1.04 3.88
CA ALA A 152 2.76 -0.38 3.59
C ALA A 152 2.65 -1.28 4.84
N SER A 153 3.26 -0.87 5.96
CA SER A 153 3.18 -1.60 7.23
C SER A 153 3.62 -0.76 8.44
N LEU A 154 2.95 -0.91 9.58
CA LEU A 154 3.37 -0.41 10.89
C LEU A 154 4.59 -1.17 11.48
N SER A 155 5.68 -1.31 10.72
CA SER A 155 6.86 -2.07 11.14
C SER A 155 8.18 -1.51 10.61
N ASN A 156 9.28 -1.95 11.23
CA ASN A 156 10.64 -1.88 10.71
C ASN A 156 11.13 -3.33 10.53
N PRO A 157 11.27 -3.82 9.30
CA PRO A 157 11.84 -5.15 9.06
C PRO A 157 13.22 -5.27 9.71
N TRP A 158 13.47 -6.38 10.43
CA TRP A 158 14.69 -6.62 11.23
C TRP A 158 15.01 -5.51 12.23
N GLY A 159 13.98 -4.84 12.78
CA GLY A 159 14.10 -3.70 13.67
C GLY A 159 14.85 -3.98 14.99
N ASP A 160 15.09 -5.23 15.34
CA ASP A 160 15.96 -5.67 16.44
C ASP A 160 17.46 -5.51 16.12
N THR A 161 17.82 -5.35 14.85
CA THR A 161 19.20 -5.19 14.36
C THR A 161 19.46 -3.87 13.65
N VAL A 162 18.41 -3.14 13.26
CA VAL A 162 18.53 -1.82 12.61
C VAL A 162 18.84 -0.75 13.66
N ASP A 163 19.86 0.06 13.38
CA ASP A 163 20.22 1.20 14.22
C ASP A 163 19.08 2.23 14.28
N ALA A 164 18.69 2.59 15.50
CA ALA A 164 17.62 3.56 15.77
C ALA A 164 18.18 4.97 16.07
N SER A 165 19.48 5.21 15.94
CA SER A 165 20.08 6.53 16.18
C SER A 165 19.66 7.59 15.14
N LYS A 166 19.17 7.14 13.99
CA LYS A 166 18.58 7.98 12.95
C LYS A 166 17.14 7.53 12.68
N PRO A 167 16.20 8.47 12.54
CA PRO A 167 14.85 8.13 12.12
C PRO A 167 14.84 7.36 10.81
N SER A 168 14.05 6.30 10.75
CA SER A 168 13.77 5.56 9.53
C SER A 168 12.30 5.19 9.50
N THR A 169 11.67 5.44 8.36
CA THR A 169 10.28 5.05 8.13
C THR A 169 10.15 3.53 8.05
N GLY A 170 11.18 2.80 7.59
CA GLY A 170 11.06 1.38 7.25
C GLY A 170 9.89 1.19 6.27
N TYR A 171 8.87 0.44 6.68
CA TYR A 171 7.64 0.25 5.89
C TYR A 171 6.49 1.20 6.30
N LYS A 172 6.73 2.12 7.24
CA LYS A 172 5.78 3.16 7.69
C LYS A 172 5.77 4.37 6.75
N ALA A 173 5.67 4.11 5.45
CA ALA A 173 5.67 5.11 4.40
C ALA A 173 4.70 4.68 3.29
N VAL A 174 4.36 5.63 2.43
CA VAL A 174 3.45 5.43 1.32
C VAL A 174 4.22 4.91 0.12
N TRP A 175 3.88 3.70 -0.32
CA TRP A 175 4.18 3.18 -1.64
C TRP A 175 2.89 3.12 -2.45
N PRO A 176 2.77 3.82 -3.60
CA PRO A 176 1.56 3.77 -4.42
C PRO A 176 1.09 2.36 -4.77
N ARG A 177 2.00 1.38 -4.89
CA ARG A 177 1.64 -0.03 -5.09
C ARG A 177 0.90 -0.62 -3.89
N ASP A 178 1.51 -0.60 -2.71
CA ASP A 178 0.94 -1.17 -1.48
C ASP A 178 -0.33 -0.41 -1.06
N PHE A 179 -0.29 0.91 -1.21
CA PHE A 179 -1.43 1.82 -1.10
C PHE A 179 -2.61 1.37 -1.96
N TYR A 180 -2.38 1.07 -3.24
CA TYR A 180 -3.42 0.59 -4.16
C TYR A 180 -4.03 -0.73 -3.69
N GLN A 181 -3.19 -1.68 -3.27
CA GLN A 181 -3.67 -2.97 -2.76
C GLN A 181 -4.55 -2.80 -1.51
N CYS A 182 -4.11 -1.95 -0.58
CA CYS A 182 -4.87 -1.65 0.63
C CYS A 182 -6.20 -0.98 0.31
N ALA A 183 -6.20 0.06 -0.52
CA ALA A 183 -7.42 0.77 -0.94
C ALA A 183 -8.40 -0.15 -1.68
N MET A 184 -7.90 -1.00 -2.59
CA MET A 184 -8.73 -1.96 -3.31
C MET A 184 -9.31 -3.05 -2.40
N ALA A 185 -8.55 -3.52 -1.41
CA ALA A 185 -9.04 -4.50 -0.43
C ALA A 185 -10.14 -3.90 0.47
N LEU A 186 -9.96 -2.65 0.92
CA LEU A 186 -10.98 -1.90 1.66
C LEU A 186 -12.23 -1.66 0.81
N ALA A 187 -12.07 -1.29 -0.47
CA ALA A 187 -13.17 -1.20 -1.41
C ALA A 187 -13.90 -2.55 -1.59
N ALA A 188 -13.17 -3.67 -1.62
CA ALA A 188 -13.76 -5.00 -1.71
C ALA A 188 -14.52 -5.42 -0.44
N LEU A 189 -14.14 -4.87 0.73
CA LEU A 189 -14.88 -5.01 1.99
C LEU A 189 -16.13 -4.12 2.05
N GLY A 190 -16.32 -3.22 1.08
CA GLY A 190 -17.41 -2.25 1.08
C GLY A 190 -17.15 -1.01 1.94
N ASP A 191 -15.89 -0.75 2.30
CA ASP A 191 -15.48 0.54 2.87
C ASP A 191 -15.46 1.57 1.74
N ILE A 192 -16.42 2.50 1.74
CA ILE A 192 -16.54 3.53 0.71
C ILE A 192 -15.60 4.72 1.01
N GLN A 193 -15.42 5.05 2.30
CA GLN A 193 -14.76 6.28 2.71
C GLN A 193 -13.25 6.21 2.50
N THR A 194 -12.62 5.12 2.92
CA THR A 194 -11.14 5.01 2.88
C THR A 194 -10.59 5.05 1.46
N PRO A 195 -11.12 4.28 0.48
CA PRO A 195 -10.62 4.30 -0.89
C PRO A 195 -10.85 5.65 -1.60
N LEU A 196 -11.95 6.35 -1.28
CA LEU A 196 -12.17 7.71 -1.78
C LEU A 196 -11.16 8.68 -1.19
N ALA A 197 -10.96 8.69 0.13
CA ALA A 197 -9.95 9.53 0.79
C ALA A 197 -8.56 9.26 0.20
N ALA A 198 -8.22 7.99 0.01
CA ALA A 198 -7.00 7.55 -0.65
C ALA A 198 -6.88 8.13 -2.08
N PHE A 199 -7.92 8.02 -2.91
CA PHE A 199 -7.87 8.60 -4.24
C PHE A 199 -7.68 10.13 -4.23
N HIS A 200 -8.29 10.82 -3.27
CA HIS A 200 -8.10 12.26 -3.07
C HIS A 200 -6.69 12.63 -2.58
N TYR A 201 -6.02 11.74 -1.87
CA TYR A 201 -4.64 11.90 -1.38
C TYR A 201 -3.60 11.76 -2.49
N LEU A 202 -3.82 10.91 -3.51
CA LEU A 202 -2.84 10.58 -4.55
C LEU A 202 -2.11 11.78 -5.20
N PRO A 203 -2.72 12.95 -5.48
CA PRO A 203 -1.99 14.10 -6.03
C PRO A 203 -0.83 14.59 -5.15
N THR A 204 -0.84 14.30 -3.84
CA THR A 204 0.23 14.64 -2.89
C THR A 204 1.53 13.89 -3.19
N VAL A 205 1.44 12.69 -3.79
CA VAL A 205 2.59 11.82 -4.09
C VAL A 205 2.85 11.67 -5.60
N GLN A 206 2.13 12.42 -6.44
CA GLN A 206 2.43 12.51 -7.87
C GLN A 206 3.51 13.57 -8.12
N VAL A 207 4.55 13.18 -8.85
CA VAL A 207 5.61 14.10 -9.26
C VAL A 207 5.08 15.04 -10.34
N GLY A 208 5.21 16.34 -10.11
CA GLY A 208 4.78 17.37 -11.04
C GLY A 208 5.68 18.61 -11.02
N PRO A 209 5.30 19.68 -11.73
CA PRO A 209 6.08 20.93 -11.76
C PRO A 209 6.28 21.58 -10.38
N ASN A 210 5.36 21.32 -9.44
CA ASN A 210 5.39 21.89 -8.10
C ASN A 210 6.06 20.98 -7.05
N THR A 211 6.50 19.78 -7.44
CA THR A 211 7.22 18.89 -6.53
C THR A 211 8.60 19.49 -6.24
N PRO A 212 8.93 19.78 -4.96
CA PRO A 212 10.22 20.37 -4.61
C PRO A 212 11.39 19.57 -5.16
N GLY A 213 12.30 20.24 -5.86
CA GLY A 213 13.50 19.62 -6.45
C GLY A 213 13.26 18.88 -7.78
N ASN A 214 12.03 18.83 -8.30
CA ASN A 214 11.80 18.25 -9.62
C ASN A 214 12.28 19.21 -10.73
N THR A 215 13.04 18.66 -11.68
CA THR A 215 13.61 19.35 -12.85
C THR A 215 13.34 18.63 -14.16
N GLY A 216 12.64 17.48 -14.12
CA GLY A 216 12.37 16.63 -15.27
C GLY A 216 10.89 16.45 -15.56
N ALA A 217 10.59 15.40 -16.33
CA ALA A 217 9.23 14.98 -16.61
C ALA A 217 8.46 14.68 -15.30
N GLY A 218 7.20 15.12 -15.26
CA GLY A 218 6.23 14.80 -14.20
C GLY A 218 5.19 13.80 -14.68
N GLY A 219 4.11 13.63 -13.89
CA GLY A 219 3.01 12.71 -14.16
C GLY A 219 3.18 11.33 -13.51
N TRP A 220 4.41 10.91 -13.24
CA TRP A 220 4.71 9.67 -12.52
C TRP A 220 4.53 9.82 -11.00
N PHE A 221 4.42 8.69 -10.31
CA PHE A 221 4.25 8.65 -8.86
C PHE A 221 5.54 8.26 -8.15
N LEU A 222 5.80 8.89 -6.99
CA LEU A 222 6.99 8.64 -6.17
C LEU A 222 7.16 7.15 -5.87
N GLN A 223 8.42 6.70 -5.76
CA GLN A 223 8.71 5.33 -5.34
C GLN A 223 8.17 5.09 -3.94
N LYS A 224 8.61 5.95 -3.01
CA LYS A 224 8.29 5.92 -1.58
C LYS A 224 8.23 7.35 -1.07
N ALA A 225 7.20 7.67 -0.30
CA ALA A 225 7.02 8.98 0.31
C ALA A 225 6.60 8.87 1.78
N GLU A 226 6.91 9.88 2.58
CA GLU A 226 6.25 10.09 3.86
C GLU A 226 4.75 10.39 3.66
N VAL A 227 3.97 10.31 4.73
CA VAL A 227 2.50 10.51 4.66
C VAL A 227 2.11 11.91 4.19
N ASP A 228 2.97 12.91 4.35
CA ASP A 228 2.76 14.29 3.86
C ASP A 228 3.16 14.50 2.39
N GLY A 229 3.71 13.46 1.73
CA GLY A 229 4.20 13.52 0.36
C GLY A 229 5.69 13.80 0.21
N THR A 230 6.43 13.99 1.31
CA THR A 230 7.89 14.18 1.26
C THR A 230 8.56 12.99 0.57
N PRO A 231 9.30 13.19 -0.55
CA PRO A 231 9.95 12.10 -1.25
C PRO A 231 11.06 11.45 -0.42
N GLU A 232 11.00 10.13 -0.27
CA GLU A 232 12.09 9.37 0.36
C GLU A 232 12.91 8.64 -0.71
N TRP A 233 12.26 7.83 -1.55
CA TRP A 233 12.88 7.18 -2.70
C TRP A 233 12.23 7.66 -4.01
N VAL A 234 13.03 7.71 -5.07
CA VAL A 234 12.71 8.42 -6.31
C VAL A 234 12.97 7.59 -7.57
N GLY A 235 13.09 6.26 -7.46
CA GLY A 235 13.10 5.34 -8.61
C GLY A 235 11.75 5.34 -9.33
N VAL A 236 11.74 5.23 -10.65
CA VAL A 236 10.49 5.19 -11.42
C VAL A 236 10.00 3.75 -11.55
N GLN A 237 8.78 3.51 -11.08
CA GLN A 237 8.07 2.23 -11.20
C GLN A 237 6.77 2.47 -11.97
N LEU A 238 6.68 1.95 -13.20
CA LEU A 238 5.53 2.25 -14.07
C LEU A 238 4.22 1.65 -13.53
N ASP A 239 4.26 0.56 -12.78
CA ASP A 239 3.09 -0.01 -12.09
C ASP A 239 2.54 0.95 -11.03
N GLN A 240 3.41 1.61 -10.27
CA GLN A 240 3.01 2.63 -9.30
C GLN A 240 2.39 3.87 -9.94
N THR A 241 2.68 4.13 -11.22
CA THR A 241 2.03 5.21 -11.98
C THR A 241 0.68 4.78 -12.56
N ALA A 242 0.53 3.50 -12.92
CA ALA A 242 -0.70 2.96 -13.48
C ALA A 242 -1.80 2.69 -12.44
N MET A 243 -1.44 2.15 -11.27
CA MET A 243 -2.37 1.77 -10.21
C MET A 243 -3.27 2.92 -9.69
N PRO A 244 -2.76 4.16 -9.50
CA PRO A 244 -3.58 5.34 -9.21
C PRO A 244 -4.73 5.59 -10.20
N ILE A 245 -4.49 5.38 -11.50
CA ILE A 245 -5.51 5.51 -12.55
C ILE A 245 -6.57 4.42 -12.39
N MET A 246 -6.11 3.18 -12.19
CA MET A 246 -6.97 2.01 -12.02
C MET A 246 -7.88 2.16 -10.79
N LEU A 247 -7.37 2.75 -9.69
CA LEU A 247 -8.17 3.05 -8.51
C LEU A 247 -9.29 4.03 -8.84
N GLY A 248 -8.98 5.17 -9.47
CA GLY A 248 -9.99 6.15 -9.87
C GLY A 248 -11.09 5.56 -10.75
N TRP A 249 -10.70 4.76 -11.74
CA TRP A 249 -11.63 4.03 -12.60
C TRP A 249 -12.52 3.07 -11.79
N LYS A 250 -11.94 2.30 -10.87
CA LYS A 250 -12.69 1.33 -10.06
C LYS A 250 -13.74 2.01 -9.19
N LEU A 251 -13.37 3.09 -8.50
CA LEU A 251 -14.27 3.86 -7.64
C LEU A 251 -15.41 4.50 -8.43
N TRP A 252 -15.12 4.98 -9.65
CA TRP A 252 -16.14 5.48 -10.58
C TRP A 252 -17.10 4.37 -11.02
N LYS A 253 -16.59 3.20 -11.42
CA LYS A 253 -17.45 2.06 -11.82
C LYS A 253 -18.30 1.52 -10.67
N GLN A 254 -17.87 1.69 -9.42
CA GLN A 254 -18.67 1.38 -8.23
C GLN A 254 -19.73 2.45 -7.91
N GLY A 255 -19.72 3.58 -8.63
CA GLY A 255 -20.62 4.72 -8.39
C GLY A 255 -20.24 5.55 -7.16
N TRP A 256 -19.02 5.38 -6.63
CA TRP A 256 -18.56 6.08 -5.43
C TRP A 256 -17.85 7.39 -5.75
N LEU A 257 -17.20 7.46 -6.91
CA LEU A 257 -16.63 8.68 -7.47
C LEU A 257 -17.54 9.18 -8.59
N SER A 258 -18.05 10.42 -8.47
CA SER A 258 -18.94 10.99 -9.47
C SER A 258 -18.21 11.31 -10.78
N ASP A 259 -18.97 11.44 -11.87
CA ASP A 259 -18.43 11.85 -13.17
C ASP A 259 -17.67 13.18 -13.07
N ASP A 260 -18.25 14.19 -12.42
CA ASP A 260 -17.62 15.51 -12.29
C ASP A 260 -16.33 15.47 -11.47
N ALA A 261 -16.30 14.66 -10.41
CA ALA A 261 -15.08 14.45 -9.63
C ALA A 261 -14.02 13.75 -10.48
N LEU A 262 -14.37 12.66 -11.17
CA LEU A 262 -13.45 11.93 -12.03
C LEU A 262 -12.90 12.80 -13.17
N LYS A 263 -13.73 13.65 -13.79
CA LYS A 263 -13.30 14.64 -14.80
C LYS A 263 -12.30 15.65 -14.25
N THR A 264 -12.50 16.10 -13.01
CA THR A 264 -11.56 17.00 -12.33
C THR A 264 -10.21 16.30 -12.12
N PHE A 265 -10.23 15.06 -11.63
CA PHE A 265 -9.02 14.25 -11.45
C PHE A 265 -8.38 13.83 -12.77
N TYR A 266 -9.14 13.75 -13.86
CA TYR A 266 -8.63 13.47 -15.19
C TYR A 266 -7.57 14.49 -15.58
N GLY A 267 -7.92 15.78 -15.59
CA GLY A 267 -6.97 16.84 -15.93
C GLY A 267 -5.85 17.01 -14.90
N LYS A 268 -6.16 16.87 -13.61
CA LYS A 268 -5.22 17.14 -12.51
C LYS A 268 -4.16 16.05 -12.33
N MET A 269 -4.51 14.78 -12.53
CA MET A 269 -3.69 13.65 -12.07
C MET A 269 -3.63 12.49 -13.07
N ILE A 270 -4.77 12.02 -13.59
CA ILE A 270 -4.83 10.81 -14.42
C ILE A 270 -4.21 11.05 -15.80
N LYS A 271 -4.52 12.17 -16.47
CA LYS A 271 -3.97 12.47 -17.79
C LYS A 271 -2.44 12.60 -17.75
N PRO A 272 -1.83 13.40 -16.84
CA PRO A 272 -0.37 13.43 -16.72
C PRO A 272 0.27 12.05 -16.47
N ALA A 273 -0.37 11.19 -15.67
CA ALA A 273 0.10 9.84 -15.44
C ALA A 273 0.00 8.97 -16.70
N ALA A 274 -1.12 9.02 -17.41
CA ALA A 274 -1.31 8.29 -18.66
C ALA A 274 -0.33 8.76 -19.76
N ASP A 275 -0.14 10.07 -19.90
CA ASP A 275 0.84 10.64 -20.84
C ASP A 275 2.25 10.12 -20.52
N PHE A 276 2.66 10.12 -19.24
CA PHE A 276 3.96 9.58 -18.84
C PHE A 276 4.11 8.08 -19.11
N LEU A 277 3.04 7.30 -18.94
CA LEU A 277 3.01 5.86 -19.25
C LEU A 277 3.12 5.56 -20.76
N VAL A 278 2.78 6.51 -21.63
CA VAL A 278 2.91 6.39 -23.08
C VAL A 278 4.26 6.94 -23.57
N ASP A 279 4.58 8.17 -23.18
CA ASP A 279 5.69 8.93 -23.75
C ASP A 279 6.99 8.73 -22.96
N GLY A 280 6.88 8.44 -21.67
CA GLY A 280 8.01 8.45 -20.75
C GLY A 280 8.60 9.85 -20.61
N GLY A 281 9.92 9.92 -20.50
CA GLY A 281 10.64 11.19 -20.44
C GLY A 281 11.89 11.13 -19.57
N LYS A 282 12.66 12.21 -19.60
CA LYS A 282 13.82 12.39 -18.73
C LYS A 282 13.34 12.87 -17.36
N VAL A 283 13.47 12.04 -16.33
CA VAL A 283 13.17 12.44 -14.95
C VAL A 283 14.32 13.23 -14.34
N GLY A 284 14.04 13.94 -13.24
CA GLY A 284 15.03 14.76 -12.58
C GLY A 284 14.59 15.09 -11.16
N LEU A 285 14.74 14.14 -10.24
CA LEU A 285 14.39 14.30 -8.83
C LEU A 285 15.37 13.52 -7.96
N GLY A 286 15.94 14.17 -6.94
CA GLY A 286 16.96 13.57 -6.07
C GLY A 286 18.14 13.02 -6.87
N TRP A 287 18.46 11.74 -6.67
CA TRP A 287 19.53 11.06 -7.42
C TRP A 287 19.10 10.60 -8.82
N ASN A 288 17.80 10.61 -9.14
CA ASN A 288 17.30 9.99 -10.36
C ASN A 288 17.26 11.01 -11.52
N SER A 289 18.02 10.69 -12.57
CA SER A 289 18.12 11.46 -13.82
C SER A 289 17.89 10.59 -15.07
N ALA A 290 17.26 9.42 -14.89
CA ALA A 290 17.05 8.44 -15.94
C ALA A 290 16.14 8.96 -17.06
N THR A 291 16.33 8.42 -18.27
CA THR A 291 15.34 8.55 -19.35
C THR A 291 14.46 7.32 -19.34
N ILE A 292 13.19 7.51 -19.05
CA ILE A 292 12.19 6.45 -18.99
C ILE A 292 11.58 6.28 -20.37
N VAL A 293 11.55 5.03 -20.86
CA VAL A 293 11.01 4.68 -22.17
C VAL A 293 10.03 3.51 -22.01
N PRO A 294 8.74 3.77 -21.75
CA PRO A 294 7.74 2.71 -21.63
C PRO A 294 7.69 1.80 -22.88
N PRO A 295 7.33 0.51 -22.70
CA PRO A 295 6.95 -0.14 -21.44
C PRO A 295 8.15 -0.68 -20.64
N PHE A 296 9.39 -0.27 -20.94
CA PHE A 296 10.55 -0.62 -20.12
C PHE A 296 10.48 0.18 -18.81
N THR A 297 10.33 -0.50 -17.68
CA THR A 297 10.33 0.14 -16.36
C THR A 297 11.75 0.26 -15.83
N GLN A 298 12.06 1.35 -15.11
CA GLN A 298 13.38 1.50 -14.47
C GLN A 298 13.53 0.50 -13.31
N GLN A 299 12.45 0.25 -12.59
CA GLN A 299 12.35 -0.79 -11.57
C GLN A 299 11.02 -1.53 -11.72
N GLU A 300 11.04 -2.85 -11.59
CA GLU A 300 9.83 -3.64 -11.39
C GLU A 300 9.37 -3.59 -9.92
N ARG A 301 8.31 -4.34 -9.58
CA ARG A 301 7.61 -4.22 -8.29
C ARG A 301 8.44 -4.60 -7.07
N TRP A 302 9.53 -5.35 -7.24
CA TRP A 302 10.50 -5.63 -6.18
C TRP A 302 11.56 -4.55 -6.03
N GLU A 303 11.46 -3.48 -6.83
CA GLU A 303 12.24 -2.25 -6.71
C GLU A 303 13.73 -2.40 -7.05
N GLU A 304 14.11 -3.47 -7.74
CA GLU A 304 15.50 -3.86 -7.92
C GLU A 304 15.99 -3.76 -9.37
N GLN A 305 15.17 -4.23 -10.31
CA GLN A 305 15.63 -4.47 -11.69
C GLN A 305 14.81 -3.69 -12.72
N GLY A 306 15.51 -3.13 -13.70
CA GLY A 306 14.87 -2.54 -14.89
C GLY A 306 14.56 -3.59 -15.95
N GLY A 307 13.54 -3.35 -16.77
CA GLY A 307 13.21 -4.28 -17.85
C GLY A 307 11.77 -4.21 -18.35
N HIS A 308 11.47 -5.14 -19.25
CA HIS A 308 10.09 -5.49 -19.62
C HIS A 308 9.55 -6.52 -18.61
N SER A 309 9.10 -6.03 -17.46
CA SER A 309 8.50 -6.88 -16.43
C SER A 309 7.05 -7.23 -16.79
N PRO A 310 6.67 -8.52 -16.85
CA PRO A 310 5.28 -8.91 -17.12
C PRO A 310 4.29 -8.31 -16.13
N SER A 311 4.65 -8.22 -14.85
CA SER A 311 3.80 -7.62 -13.81
C SER A 311 3.59 -6.13 -14.06
N THR A 312 4.66 -5.40 -14.36
CA THR A 312 4.59 -3.96 -14.60
C THR A 312 3.88 -3.65 -15.91
N THR A 313 4.19 -4.39 -16.99
CA THR A 313 3.51 -4.24 -18.28
C THR A 313 2.01 -4.52 -18.18
N ALA A 314 1.59 -5.52 -17.39
CA ALA A 314 0.17 -5.76 -17.14
C ALA A 314 -0.52 -4.57 -16.46
N ALA A 315 0.12 -3.99 -15.43
CA ALA A 315 -0.39 -2.79 -14.77
C ALA A 315 -0.48 -1.60 -15.74
N VAL A 316 0.55 -1.36 -16.56
CA VAL A 316 0.57 -0.28 -17.55
C VAL A 316 -0.56 -0.43 -18.58
N ILE A 317 -0.77 -1.64 -19.12
CA ILE A 317 -1.86 -1.91 -20.06
C ILE A 317 -3.22 -1.63 -19.39
N ALA A 318 -3.46 -2.17 -18.19
CA ALA A 318 -4.70 -1.94 -17.46
C ALA A 318 -4.93 -0.46 -17.12
N GLY A 319 -3.87 0.24 -16.69
CA GLY A 319 -3.89 1.68 -16.42
C GLY A 319 -4.25 2.51 -17.65
N LEU A 320 -3.65 2.22 -18.81
CA LEU A 320 -3.94 2.94 -20.05
C LEU A 320 -5.34 2.63 -20.62
N VAL A 321 -5.80 1.38 -20.54
CA VAL A 321 -7.17 1.01 -20.94
C VAL A 321 -8.19 1.76 -20.08
N THR A 322 -7.99 1.77 -18.77
CA THR A 322 -8.89 2.49 -17.86
C THR A 322 -8.80 4.01 -18.01
N ALA A 323 -7.60 4.56 -18.29
CA ALA A 323 -7.43 5.97 -18.65
C ALA A 323 -8.23 6.36 -19.90
N GLY A 324 -8.27 5.49 -20.91
CA GLY A 324 -9.03 5.71 -22.15
C GLY A 324 -10.52 5.88 -21.89
N GLU A 325 -11.13 4.99 -21.10
CA GLU A 325 -12.54 5.14 -20.70
C GLU A 325 -12.81 6.42 -19.91
N ILE A 326 -11.87 6.84 -19.06
CA ILE A 326 -12.00 8.09 -18.30
C ILE A 326 -11.87 9.31 -19.23
N ALA A 327 -10.98 9.25 -20.23
CA ALA A 327 -10.81 10.31 -21.22
C ALA A 327 -12.07 10.54 -22.06
N ASP A 328 -12.73 9.45 -22.49
CA ASP A 328 -14.02 9.51 -23.19
C ASP A 328 -15.09 10.20 -22.34
N LEU A 329 -15.19 9.84 -21.05
CA LEU A 329 -16.10 10.51 -20.11
C LEU A 329 -15.79 12.00 -19.98
N ALA A 330 -14.51 12.37 -19.97
CA ALA A 330 -14.07 13.75 -19.79
C ALA A 330 -14.34 14.66 -20.99
N GLY A 331 -14.81 14.11 -22.13
CA GLY A 331 -15.01 14.89 -23.35
C GLY A 331 -13.71 15.52 -23.84
N ALA A 332 -12.56 14.96 -23.44
CA ALA A 332 -11.30 15.27 -24.07
C ALA A 332 -11.46 14.87 -25.54
N ASP A 333 -11.03 15.75 -26.47
CA ASP A 333 -10.79 15.32 -27.85
C ASP A 333 -10.13 13.96 -27.76
N GLN A 334 -10.73 12.96 -28.43
CA GLN A 334 -10.23 11.60 -28.45
C GLN A 334 -8.72 11.71 -28.39
N VAL A 335 -8.09 11.22 -27.31
CA VAL A 335 -6.74 10.72 -27.47
C VAL A 335 -6.99 9.69 -28.55
N GLN A 336 -6.80 10.07 -29.82
CA GLN A 336 -6.77 9.15 -30.92
C GLN A 336 -5.88 8.06 -30.32
N PRO A 337 -6.40 6.85 -30.05
CA PRO A 337 -5.50 5.77 -29.78
C PRO A 337 -4.67 5.81 -31.05
N GLY A 338 -3.45 6.34 -30.96
CA GLY A 338 -2.61 6.43 -32.12
C GLY A 338 -2.71 5.03 -32.70
N ALA A 339 -3.00 4.91 -33.98
CA ALA A 339 -3.12 3.59 -34.59
C ALA A 339 -1.84 2.74 -34.41
N GLY A 340 -0.82 3.22 -33.68
CA GLY A 340 -0.13 2.38 -32.72
C GLY A 340 0.22 2.98 -31.36
N VAL A 341 -0.66 2.96 -30.35
CA VAL A 341 -0.28 2.82 -28.92
C VAL A 341 -0.47 1.37 -28.52
N GLU A 342 -1.64 0.79 -28.82
CA GLU A 342 -1.82 -0.66 -28.84
C GLU A 342 -0.84 -1.28 -29.85
N THR A 343 -0.80 -0.80 -31.10
CA THR A 343 0.11 -1.31 -32.13
C THR A 343 1.59 -0.94 -31.90
N ARG A 344 1.95 0.12 -31.12
CA ARG A 344 3.36 0.37 -30.71
C ARG A 344 3.78 -0.49 -29.52
N MET A 345 2.90 -0.73 -28.54
CA MET A 345 3.18 -1.64 -27.44
C MET A 345 3.24 -3.09 -27.96
N VAL A 346 2.28 -3.49 -28.81
CA VAL A 346 2.24 -4.79 -29.48
C VAL A 346 3.42 -4.96 -30.44
N GLY A 347 3.78 -3.92 -31.22
CA GLY A 347 4.94 -3.95 -32.13
C GLY A 347 6.32 -3.83 -31.47
N ARG A 348 6.44 -3.35 -30.21
CA ARG A 348 7.72 -3.34 -29.45
C ARG A 348 7.94 -4.61 -28.64
N VAL A 349 6.89 -5.28 -28.19
CA VAL A 349 7.01 -6.52 -27.41
C VAL A 349 7.55 -7.68 -28.26
N GLU A 350 7.44 -7.61 -29.60
CA GLU A 350 8.01 -8.60 -30.52
C GLU A 350 9.53 -8.48 -30.74
N GLY A 351 10.19 -7.44 -30.23
CA GLY A 351 11.62 -7.18 -30.47
C GLY A 351 12.54 -7.28 -29.25
N GLY A 352 12.01 -7.57 -28.06
CA GLY A 352 12.82 -7.66 -26.84
C GLY A 352 13.61 -8.97 -26.80
N GLU A 353 14.94 -8.91 -26.87
CA GLU A 353 15.78 -10.06 -26.53
C GLU A 353 15.43 -10.55 -25.13
N VAL A 354 14.89 -11.76 -25.06
CA VAL A 354 14.80 -12.51 -23.80
C VAL A 354 16.23 -12.75 -23.35
N HIS A 355 16.70 -12.01 -22.33
CA HIS A 355 17.92 -12.37 -21.62
C HIS A 355 17.72 -13.75 -21.00
N ARG A 356 18.15 -14.79 -21.72
CA ARG A 356 18.30 -16.13 -21.16
C ARG A 356 19.42 -16.08 -20.15
N TYR A 357 19.07 -16.07 -18.87
CA TYR A 357 20.01 -16.44 -17.83
C TYR A 357 20.48 -17.88 -18.14
N PRO A 358 21.79 -18.13 -18.31
CA PRO A 358 22.31 -19.42 -18.78
C PRO A 358 22.08 -20.60 -17.82
N ALA A 359 21.38 -20.39 -16.69
CA ALA A 359 21.08 -21.40 -15.68
C ALA A 359 19.63 -21.92 -15.67
N TYR A 360 18.70 -21.35 -16.44
CA TYR A 360 17.29 -21.78 -16.42
C TYR A 360 16.91 -22.54 -17.70
N GLN A 361 16.91 -23.87 -17.63
CA GLN A 361 16.13 -24.71 -18.54
C GLN A 361 14.68 -24.77 -18.02
N GLY A 362 13.80 -23.90 -18.54
CA GLY A 362 12.38 -23.97 -18.24
C GLY A 362 11.58 -22.75 -18.71
N GLY A 363 10.84 -22.93 -19.81
CA GLY A 363 9.59 -22.24 -20.21
C GLY A 363 9.49 -20.72 -20.06
N GLY A 364 9.54 -20.00 -21.19
CA GLY A 364 9.00 -18.63 -21.29
C GLY A 364 7.50 -18.64 -21.58
N VAL A 365 6.77 -17.63 -21.09
CA VAL A 365 5.38 -17.37 -21.49
C VAL A 365 5.41 -16.46 -22.72
N VAL A 366 4.84 -16.92 -23.84
CA VAL A 366 4.66 -16.13 -25.06
C VAL A 366 3.20 -15.72 -25.14
N VAL A 367 2.93 -14.42 -25.19
CA VAL A 367 1.60 -13.88 -25.53
C VAL A 367 1.55 -13.69 -27.04
N LYS A 368 0.75 -14.50 -27.73
CA LYS A 368 0.58 -14.43 -29.19
C LYS A 368 -0.72 -13.70 -29.51
N ILE A 369 -0.64 -12.54 -30.17
CA ILE A 369 -1.80 -11.80 -30.69
C ILE A 369 -1.90 -12.09 -32.21
N PRO A 370 -3.07 -12.48 -32.76
CA PRO A 370 -3.18 -12.77 -34.19
C PRO A 370 -3.08 -11.48 -35.03
N GLU A 371 -2.37 -11.54 -36.15
CA GLU A 371 -2.37 -10.47 -37.16
C GLU A 371 -3.73 -10.38 -37.86
N GLY A 372 -4.25 -9.15 -37.98
CA GLY A 372 -5.36 -8.80 -38.87
C GLY A 372 -6.73 -8.77 -38.20
N LEU A 373 -7.07 -7.66 -37.54
CA LEU A 373 -8.46 -7.19 -37.47
C LEU A 373 -8.47 -5.66 -37.57
N VAL A 374 -8.91 -5.16 -38.74
CA VAL A 374 -9.18 -3.74 -38.98
C VAL A 374 -10.52 -3.39 -38.34
N ALA A 375 -10.58 -2.20 -37.75
CA ALA A 375 -11.59 -1.71 -36.83
C ALA A 375 -13.05 -1.80 -37.31
N GLU A 376 -13.90 -2.33 -36.43
CA GLU A 376 -15.25 -1.81 -36.17
C GLU A 376 -15.65 -2.24 -34.75
N ALA A 377 -15.84 -1.27 -33.86
CA ALA A 377 -16.27 -1.40 -32.47
C ALA A 377 -15.44 -2.36 -31.58
N ALA A 378 -14.66 -1.77 -30.67
CA ALA A 378 -13.84 -2.41 -29.64
C ALA A 378 -14.38 -3.76 -29.13
N LYS A 379 -13.75 -4.85 -29.59
CA LYS A 379 -13.81 -6.19 -28.99
C LYS A 379 -12.38 -6.72 -28.93
N ILE A 380 -11.76 -6.62 -27.76
CA ILE A 380 -10.47 -7.26 -27.51
C ILE A 380 -10.72 -8.74 -27.21
N ALA A 381 -10.19 -9.62 -28.06
CA ALA A 381 -10.18 -11.07 -27.84
C ALA A 381 -8.77 -11.50 -27.39
N ILE A 382 -8.61 -11.80 -26.11
CA ILE A 382 -7.35 -12.37 -25.57
C ILE A 382 -7.41 -13.89 -25.74
N ARG A 383 -6.61 -14.45 -26.67
CA ARG A 383 -6.38 -15.90 -26.75
C ARG A 383 -5.15 -16.27 -25.92
N VAL A 384 -5.37 -17.04 -24.85
CA VAL A 384 -4.29 -17.77 -24.17
C VAL A 384 -4.06 -19.07 -24.94
N ALA A 385 -2.89 -19.23 -25.55
CA ALA A 385 -2.52 -20.50 -26.18
C ALA A 385 -2.15 -21.53 -25.12
N ASP A 386 -2.59 -22.78 -25.31
CA ASP A 386 -2.30 -23.87 -24.38
C ASP A 386 -0.80 -24.17 -24.30
N CYS A 387 -0.38 -24.61 -23.11
CA CYS A 387 1.01 -24.76 -22.67
C CYS A 387 1.81 -25.87 -23.42
N ASP A 388 1.25 -26.49 -24.47
CA ASP A 388 1.88 -27.55 -25.26
C ASP A 388 1.81 -27.22 -26.76
N GLY A 389 2.99 -27.03 -27.36
CA GLY A 389 3.14 -26.69 -28.77
C GLY A 389 2.70 -27.83 -29.69
N GLY A 390 1.43 -27.81 -30.12
CA GLY A 390 0.91 -28.66 -31.17
C GLY A 390 -0.18 -27.94 -31.94
N GLU A 391 0.04 -27.75 -33.24
CA GLU A 391 -1.01 -27.31 -34.17
C GLU A 391 -2.14 -28.34 -34.18
N ALA A 392 -3.27 -28.03 -33.55
CA ALA A 392 -4.51 -28.78 -33.75
C ALA A 392 -5.26 -28.17 -34.93
N GLY A 393 -5.25 -28.90 -36.05
CA GLY A 393 -5.95 -28.55 -37.28
C GLY A 393 -7.46 -28.38 -37.09
N ALA A 394 -8.04 -27.59 -38.00
CA ALA A 394 -9.45 -27.29 -38.08
C ALA A 394 -10.31 -28.57 -38.14
N ALA A 395 -11.16 -28.79 -37.13
CA ALA A 395 -12.28 -29.71 -37.20
C ALA A 395 -13.53 -29.01 -36.64
N ALA A 396 -14.59 -29.05 -37.43
CA ALA A 396 -15.88 -28.41 -37.20
C ALA A 396 -16.55 -28.89 -35.89
N LEU A 397 -17.00 -27.95 -35.06
CA LEU A 397 -17.95 -28.21 -33.97
C LEU A 397 -19.12 -27.23 -34.10
N GLY A 398 -20.31 -27.81 -34.19
CA GLY A 398 -21.57 -27.13 -34.48
C GLY A 398 -22.05 -26.17 -33.39
N SER A 399 -23.03 -25.36 -33.79
CA SER A 399 -23.65 -24.28 -33.02
C SER A 399 -24.16 -24.73 -31.64
N ILE A 400 -23.56 -24.19 -30.58
CA ILE A 400 -24.13 -24.17 -29.23
C ILE A 400 -24.18 -22.69 -28.79
N ALA A 401 -25.33 -22.26 -28.27
CA ALA A 401 -25.61 -20.89 -27.89
C ALA A 401 -24.63 -20.36 -26.82
N MET A 402 -24.16 -19.13 -27.01
CA MET A 402 -23.22 -18.45 -26.10
C MET A 402 -23.91 -18.02 -24.79
N PRO A 403 -23.33 -18.27 -23.59
CA PRO A 403 -23.71 -17.60 -22.36
C PRO A 403 -23.17 -16.16 -22.29
N SER A 404 -23.68 -15.37 -21.35
CA SER A 404 -23.50 -13.92 -21.26
C SER A 404 -22.04 -13.45 -21.08
N PRO A 405 -21.71 -12.19 -21.43
CA PRO A 405 -20.34 -11.65 -21.46
C PRO A 405 -19.57 -11.69 -20.15
N GLU A 406 -20.25 -11.76 -19.00
CA GLU A 406 -19.61 -11.86 -17.68
C GLU A 406 -19.01 -13.25 -17.42
N ALA A 407 -19.63 -14.32 -17.93
CA ALA A 407 -19.15 -15.70 -17.74
C ALA A 407 -17.80 -15.95 -18.44
N THR A 408 -17.55 -15.27 -19.56
CA THR A 408 -16.34 -15.41 -20.38
C THR A 408 -15.11 -14.76 -19.73
N ARG A 409 -15.30 -13.70 -18.92
CA ARG A 409 -14.19 -12.98 -18.26
C ARG A 409 -13.57 -13.77 -17.10
N TRP A 410 -14.39 -14.53 -16.36
CA TRP A 410 -13.92 -15.35 -15.23
C TRP A 410 -13.23 -16.66 -15.65
N GLN A 411 -13.61 -17.23 -16.81
CA GLN A 411 -13.00 -18.47 -17.30
C GLN A 411 -11.52 -18.29 -17.72
N THR A 412 -11.12 -17.10 -18.16
CA THR A 412 -9.74 -16.82 -18.61
C THR A 412 -8.75 -16.72 -17.44
N ALA A 413 -9.14 -16.08 -16.33
CA ALA A 413 -8.33 -16.02 -15.10
C ALA A 413 -8.20 -17.40 -14.43
N SER A 414 -9.27 -18.22 -14.48
CA SER A 414 -9.28 -19.58 -13.95
C SER A 414 -8.31 -20.52 -14.69
N LYS A 415 -8.16 -20.39 -16.01
CA LYS A 415 -7.23 -21.21 -16.81
C LYS A 415 -5.75 -20.91 -16.51
N LEU A 416 -5.40 -19.64 -16.25
CA LEU A 416 -4.05 -19.23 -15.84
C LEU A 416 -3.64 -19.86 -14.50
N CYS A 417 -4.53 -19.88 -13.51
CA CYS A 417 -4.30 -20.56 -12.24
C CYS A 417 -4.21 -22.09 -12.38
N THR A 418 -4.91 -22.68 -13.35
CA THR A 418 -4.93 -24.13 -13.56
C THR A 418 -3.66 -24.66 -14.25
N CYS A 419 -3.04 -23.92 -15.19
CA CYS A 419 -1.75 -24.33 -15.80
C CYS A 419 -0.59 -24.29 -14.77
N MET A 420 -0.67 -23.44 -13.72
CA MET A 420 0.30 -23.47 -12.61
C MET A 420 0.13 -24.68 -11.67
N ARG A 421 -1.10 -25.22 -11.57
CA ARG A 421 -1.45 -26.32 -10.65
C ARG A 421 -0.96 -27.68 -11.15
N SER A 422 -1.02 -27.94 -12.46
CA SER A 422 -0.68 -29.24 -13.04
C SER A 422 0.83 -29.52 -13.12
N ARG A 423 1.68 -28.48 -13.11
CA ARG A 423 3.14 -28.63 -13.27
C ARG A 423 3.98 -28.57 -11.98
N ARG A 424 3.40 -28.19 -10.82
CA ARG A 424 4.18 -27.98 -9.58
C ARG A 424 3.73 -28.71 -8.31
N GLY A 425 2.61 -29.43 -8.32
CA GLY A 425 2.18 -30.19 -7.12
C GLY A 425 2.06 -29.35 -5.84
N LEU A 426 1.71 -28.06 -5.96
CA LEU A 426 1.63 -27.14 -4.82
C LEU A 426 0.27 -27.24 -4.10
N PRO A 427 0.23 -27.21 -2.75
CA PRO A 427 -1.01 -27.23 -1.98
C PRO A 427 -1.81 -25.93 -2.13
N ALA A 428 -3.13 -26.01 -1.93
CA ALA A 428 -4.12 -24.99 -2.30
C ALA A 428 -3.97 -23.60 -1.65
N ALA A 429 -3.13 -23.43 -0.63
CA ALA A 429 -3.04 -22.20 0.16
C ALA A 429 -2.23 -21.06 -0.49
N SER A 430 -1.44 -21.33 -1.54
CA SER A 430 -0.57 -20.32 -2.17
C SER A 430 -1.22 -19.52 -3.31
N ALA A 431 -2.51 -19.72 -3.59
CA ALA A 431 -3.21 -19.11 -4.73
C ALA A 431 -3.82 -17.71 -4.45
N ALA A 432 -3.80 -17.23 -3.20
CA ALA A 432 -4.29 -15.89 -2.87
C ALA A 432 -3.37 -14.75 -3.34
N CYS A 433 -2.13 -15.05 -3.76
CA CYS A 433 -1.14 -14.05 -4.22
C CYS A 433 -1.21 -13.72 -5.72
N CYS A 434 -2.21 -14.20 -6.45
CA CYS A 434 -2.38 -13.94 -7.89
C CYS A 434 -3.81 -13.45 -8.18
N CYS A 435 -4.15 -12.26 -7.69
CA CYS A 435 -5.21 -11.43 -8.24
C CYS A 435 -4.68 -10.01 -8.34
#